data_AF-A0A9D9CC40-F1
#
_entry.id   AF-A0A9D9CC40-F1
#
_cell.length_a   1.000
_cell.length_b   1.000
_cell.length_c   1.000
_cell.angle_alpha   90.00
_cell.angle_beta   90.00
_cell.angle_gamma   90.00
#
_symmetry.space_group_name_H-M   'P 1'
#
loop_
_entity.id
_entity.type
_entity.pdbx_description
1 polymer ?
#
loop_
_entity_poly.entity_id
_entity_poly.type
_entity_poly.pdbx_seq_one_letter_code
_entity_poly.pdbx_strand_id
1 'polypeptide(L)'
;GCKCPAPGYCFTIEHNKEYRPTEIDIEYCEQVEEMGTDNAIIQFKHLDAVPKALCMKHVGPYERFHESFTEAFAYMEEQGYKMAGALRTSYIDGAWNQEDPEQWVSVIQIPIA
;
A
#
# COMPACT_ATOMS: atom_id res chain seq x y z
N GLY A 1 0.35 -10.94 -22.03
CA GLY A 1 0.25 -10.50 -20.63
C GLY A 1 -0.04 -9.02 -20.61
N CYS A 2 -0.40 -8.47 -19.45
CA CYS A 2 -0.58 -7.03 -19.28
C CYS A 2 0.74 -6.27 -19.55
N LYS A 3 0.64 -5.04 -20.03
CA LYS A 3 1.77 -4.13 -20.16
C LYS A 3 1.70 -3.12 -19.01
N CYS A 4 2.78 -3.00 -18.26
CA CYS A 4 2.92 -2.04 -17.17
C CYS A 4 3.77 -0.85 -17.64
N PRO A 5 3.34 0.40 -17.39
CA PRO A 5 4.13 1.58 -17.71
C PRO A 5 5.39 1.64 -16.81
N ALA A 6 6.42 2.36 -17.24
CA ALA A 6 7.62 2.61 -16.44
C ALA A 6 7.61 4.04 -15.85
N PRO A 7 8.02 4.25 -14.58
CA PRO A 7 8.28 3.21 -13.57
C PRO A 7 6.96 2.57 -13.12
N GLY A 8 6.91 1.24 -13.04
CA GLY A 8 5.70 0.52 -12.65
C GLY A 8 5.12 1.05 -11.34
N TYR A 9 3.80 1.19 -11.28
CA TYR A 9 3.12 1.63 -10.08
C TYR A 9 2.33 0.48 -9.47
N CYS A 10 2.81 0.00 -8.33
CA CYS A 10 2.20 -1.09 -7.60
C CYS A 10 1.94 -0.70 -6.15
N PHE A 11 0.91 -1.30 -5.58
CA PHE A 11 0.60 -1.16 -4.16
C PHE A 11 -0.30 -2.30 -3.69
N THR A 12 -0.34 -2.52 -2.39
CA THR A 12 -1.30 -3.41 -1.74
C THR A 12 -2.44 -2.61 -1.14
N ILE A 13 -3.63 -3.21 -1.07
CA ILE A 13 -4.77 -2.73 -0.29
C ILE A 13 -5.05 -3.76 0.80
N GLU A 14 -5.08 -3.32 2.05
CA GLU A 14 -5.45 -4.15 3.20
C GLU A 14 -6.96 -4.11 3.41
N HIS A 15 -7.63 -5.27 3.32
CA HIS A 15 -9.09 -5.38 3.50
C HIS A 15 -9.47 -5.71 4.95
N ASN A 16 -8.53 -6.22 5.75
CA ASN A 16 -8.75 -6.42 7.17
C ASN A 16 -8.94 -5.06 7.87
N LYS A 17 -10.05 -4.89 8.60
CA LYS A 17 -10.33 -3.66 9.36
C LYS A 17 -9.44 -3.47 10.59
N GLU A 18 -8.82 -4.56 11.04
CA GLU A 18 -7.96 -4.62 12.21
C GLU A 18 -6.75 -5.49 11.86
N TYR A 19 -5.62 -5.26 12.53
CA TYR A 19 -4.43 -6.09 12.38
C TYR A 19 -4.73 -7.55 12.76
N ARG A 20 -4.36 -8.48 11.88
CA ARG A 20 -4.45 -9.92 12.12
C ARG A 20 -3.13 -10.61 11.75
N PRO A 21 -2.59 -11.49 12.62
CA PRO A 21 -1.37 -12.23 12.31
C PRO A 21 -1.61 -13.39 11.34
N THR A 22 -2.86 -13.78 11.09
CA THR A 22 -3.28 -14.88 10.22
C THR A 22 -4.54 -14.48 9.46
N GLU A 23 -4.85 -15.17 8.36
CA GLU A 23 -6.02 -14.88 7.51
C GLU A 23 -6.01 -13.44 6.97
N ILE A 24 -4.85 -13.07 6.42
CA ILE A 24 -4.59 -11.77 5.83
C ILE A 24 -5.28 -11.69 4.47
N ASP A 25 -6.13 -10.69 4.30
CA ASP A 25 -6.83 -10.38 3.05
C ASP A 25 -6.24 -9.10 2.46
N ILE A 26 -5.33 -9.31 1.50
CA ILE A 26 -4.62 -8.24 0.79
C ILE A 26 -4.90 -8.37 -0.71
N GLU A 27 -5.20 -7.24 -1.33
CA GLU A 27 -5.26 -7.11 -2.77
C GLU A 27 -3.97 -6.45 -3.29
N TYR A 28 -3.25 -7.15 -4.16
CA TYR A 28 -2.14 -6.56 -4.92
C TYR A 28 -2.65 -5.87 -6.18
N CYS A 29 -2.30 -4.60 -6.34
CA CYS A 29 -2.65 -3.78 -7.48
C CYS A 29 -1.39 -3.42 -8.28
N GLU A 30 -1.51 -3.50 -9.61
CA GLU A 30 -0.47 -3.11 -10.57
C GLU A 30 -1.11 -2.22 -11.63
N GLN A 31 -0.47 -1.09 -11.93
CA GLN A 31 -0.91 -0.22 -13.01
C GLN A 31 -0.65 -0.87 -14.38
N VAL A 32 -1.66 -0.82 -15.25
CA VAL A 32 -1.56 -1.29 -16.64
C VAL A 32 -1.82 -0.16 -17.62
N GLU A 33 -1.19 -0.22 -18.79
CA GLU A 33 -1.36 0.79 -19.85
C GLU A 33 -2.80 0.79 -20.42
N GLU A 34 -3.43 -0.37 -20.48
CA GLU A 34 -4.76 -0.59 -21.07
C GLU A 34 -5.58 -1.57 -20.23
N MET A 35 -6.90 -1.37 -20.21
CA MET A 35 -7.85 -2.27 -19.54
C MET A 35 -7.88 -3.63 -20.24
N GLY A 36 -7.68 -4.70 -19.48
CA GLY A 36 -7.83 -6.07 -19.97
C GLY A 36 -9.25 -6.60 -19.78
N THR A 37 -9.37 -7.93 -19.77
CA THR A 37 -10.61 -8.65 -19.47
C THR A 37 -10.45 -9.43 -18.18
N ASP A 38 -11.42 -9.27 -17.29
CA ASP A 38 -11.47 -9.95 -16.00
C ASP A 38 -11.39 -11.47 -16.15
N ASN A 39 -10.81 -12.11 -15.14
CA ASN A 39 -10.82 -13.56 -14.98
C ASN A 39 -10.90 -13.94 -13.49
N ALA A 40 -10.86 -15.23 -13.18
CA ALA A 40 -11.02 -15.73 -11.82
C ALA A 40 -9.99 -15.21 -10.79
N ILE A 41 -8.86 -14.67 -11.23
CA ILE A 41 -7.74 -14.22 -10.38
C ILE A 41 -7.50 -12.72 -10.51
N ILE A 42 -7.55 -12.19 -11.74
CA ILE A 42 -7.25 -10.78 -12.04
C ILE A 42 -8.54 -10.06 -12.38
N GLN A 43 -8.77 -8.94 -11.71
CA GLN A 43 -9.86 -8.01 -11.98
C GLN A 43 -9.24 -6.68 -12.43
N PHE A 44 -9.76 -6.10 -13.51
CA PHE A 44 -9.35 -4.81 -14.01
C PHE A 44 -10.36 -3.75 -13.56
N LYS A 45 -9.88 -2.71 -12.89
CA LYS A 45 -10.72 -1.66 -12.32
C LYS A 45 -10.10 -0.28 -12.47
N HIS A 46 -10.95 0.72 -12.58
CA HIS A 46 -10.57 2.10 -12.28
C HIS A 46 -10.69 2.34 -10.79
N LEU A 47 -9.73 3.05 -10.22
CA LEU A 47 -9.75 3.45 -8.81
C LEU A 47 -10.02 4.94 -8.71
N ASP A 48 -10.94 5.29 -7.82
CA ASP A 48 -11.22 6.68 -7.51
C ASP A 48 -10.03 7.34 -6.82
N ALA A 49 -9.89 8.64 -7.07
CA ALA A 49 -8.92 9.47 -6.38
C ALA A 49 -9.23 9.49 -4.88
N VAL A 50 -8.21 9.32 -4.04
CA VAL A 50 -8.32 9.51 -2.59
C VAL A 50 -8.13 11.00 -2.30
N PRO A 51 -9.14 11.73 -1.81
CA PRO A 51 -9.06 13.19 -1.69
C PRO A 51 -7.99 13.67 -0.71
N LYS A 52 -7.76 12.90 0.35
CA LYS A 52 -6.75 13.18 1.39
C LYS A 52 -6.25 11.88 1.99
N ALA A 53 -4.93 11.77 2.13
CA ALA A 53 -4.28 10.65 2.79
C ALA A 53 -3.12 11.14 3.65
N LEU A 54 -2.89 10.50 4.78
CA LEU A 54 -1.61 10.54 5.47
C LEU A 54 -0.64 9.61 4.73
N CYS A 55 0.47 10.16 4.26
CA CYS A 55 1.51 9.40 3.58
C CYS A 55 2.77 9.38 4.45
N MET A 56 3.26 8.19 4.76
CA MET A 56 4.48 8.00 5.55
C MET A 56 5.48 7.15 4.76
N LYS A 57 6.71 7.63 4.67
CA LYS A 57 7.82 6.86 4.11
C LYS A 57 8.39 5.95 5.19
N HIS A 58 8.38 4.65 4.93
CA HIS A 58 9.10 3.65 5.69
C HIS A 58 10.43 3.35 5.01
N VAL A 59 11.53 3.35 5.77
CA VAL A 59 12.85 2.91 5.30
C VAL A 59 13.31 1.78 6.20
N GLY A 60 13.54 0.62 5.61
CA GLY A 60 13.90 -0.60 6.33
C GLY A 60 13.08 -1.83 5.95
N PRO A 61 13.33 -2.96 6.63
CA PRO A 61 12.73 -4.24 6.35
C PRO A 61 11.27 -4.31 6.82
N TYR A 62 10.47 -5.15 6.16
CA TYR A 62 9.02 -5.24 6.36
C TYR A 62 8.60 -5.64 7.77
N GLU A 63 9.46 -6.35 8.50
CA GLU A 63 9.25 -6.72 9.90
C GLU A 63 9.07 -5.50 10.81
N ARG A 64 9.61 -4.34 10.43
CA ARG A 64 9.49 -3.07 11.16
C ARG A 64 8.35 -2.18 10.68
N PHE A 65 7.49 -2.64 9.77
CA PHE A 65 6.30 -1.87 9.35
C PHE A 65 5.42 -1.46 10.52
N HIS A 66 5.31 -2.32 11.54
CA HIS A 66 4.51 -2.06 12.74
C HIS A 66 4.95 -0.77 13.46
N GLU A 67 6.23 -0.42 13.42
CA GLU A 67 6.77 0.81 14.02
C GLU A 67 6.21 2.05 13.30
N SER A 68 6.28 2.06 11.96
CA SER A 68 5.75 3.16 11.14
C SER A 68 4.23 3.26 11.20
N PHE A 69 3.49 2.15 11.21
CA PHE A 69 2.04 2.20 11.42
C PHE A 69 1.69 2.78 12.78
N THR A 70 2.41 2.40 13.84
CA THR A 70 2.18 2.92 15.20
C THR A 70 2.40 4.43 15.24
N GLU A 71 3.47 4.93 14.63
CA GLU A 71 3.74 6.37 14.54
C GLU A 71 2.66 7.10 13.72
N ALA A 72 2.25 6.54 12.58
CA ALA A 72 1.23 7.14 11.72
C ALA A 72 -0.13 7.25 12.44
N PHE A 73 -0.56 6.20 13.14
CA PHE A 73 -1.82 6.21 13.88
C PHE A 73 -1.78 7.14 15.10
N ALA A 74 -0.65 7.19 15.84
CA ALA A 74 -0.49 8.13 16.93
C ALA A 74 -0.59 9.60 16.44
N TYR A 75 0.05 9.91 15.31
CA TYR A 75 -0.08 11.23 14.69
C TYR A 75 -1.51 11.54 14.24
N MET A 76 -2.22 10.56 13.65
CA MET A 76 -3.62 10.73 13.27
C MET A 76 -4.50 11.07 14.48
N GLU A 77 -4.31 10.36 15.60
CA GLU A 77 -5.05 10.59 16.83
C GLU A 77 -4.78 11.99 17.40
N GLU A 78 -3.51 12.41 17.46
CA GLU A 78 -3.11 13.74 17.93
C GLU A 78 -3.75 14.87 17.10
N GLN A 79 -3.82 14.69 15.77
CA GLN A 79 -4.42 15.66 14.85
C GLN A 79 -5.95 15.52 14.73
N GLY A 80 -6.56 14.54 15.40
CA GLY A 80 -8.01 14.29 15.35
C GLY A 80 -8.50 13.71 14.02
N TYR A 81 -7.62 13.14 13.20
CA TYR A 81 -7.98 12.49 11.94
C TYR A 81 -8.60 11.12 12.16
N LYS A 82 -9.51 10.73 11.27
CA LYS A 82 -10.08 9.37 11.24
C LYS A 82 -9.78 8.69 9.92
N MET A 83 -9.65 7.36 9.95
CA MET A 83 -9.56 6.58 8.72
C MET A 83 -10.82 6.77 7.86
N ALA A 84 -10.62 7.04 6.57
CA ALA A 84 -11.67 7.27 5.59
C ALA A 84 -11.72 6.19 4.49
N GLY A 85 -10.91 5.13 4.62
CA GLY A 85 -10.82 4.05 3.62
C GLY A 85 -9.77 3.00 3.98
N ALA A 86 -9.62 2.03 3.08
CA ALA A 86 -8.63 0.96 3.22
C ALA A 86 -7.20 1.50 3.10
N LEU A 87 -6.32 0.93 3.90
CA LEU A 87 -4.89 1.26 3.90
C LEU A 87 -4.23 0.78 2.62
N ARG A 88 -3.26 1.55 2.11
CA ARG A 88 -2.45 1.16 0.97
C ARG A 88 -0.97 1.23 1.30
N THR A 89 -0.18 0.34 0.71
CA THR A 89 1.28 0.40 0.79
C THR A 89 1.88 0.24 -0.59
N SER A 90 2.67 1.23 -1.02
CA SER A 90 3.45 1.14 -2.26
C SER A 90 4.88 0.76 -1.93
N TYR A 91 5.42 -0.25 -2.61
CA TYR A 91 6.76 -0.77 -2.35
C TYR A 91 7.69 -0.27 -3.46
N ILE A 92 8.58 0.65 -3.09
CA ILE A 92 9.43 1.37 -4.04
C ILE A 92 10.73 0.61 -4.28
N ASP A 93 11.40 0.24 -3.19
CA ASP A 93 12.63 -0.56 -3.18
C ASP A 93 12.45 -1.76 -2.27
N GLY A 94 12.91 -2.92 -2.70
CA GLY A 94 12.79 -4.18 -1.98
C GLY A 94 13.71 -5.26 -2.54
N ALA A 95 13.49 -6.52 -2.15
CA ALA A 95 14.37 -7.64 -2.49
C ALA A 95 14.61 -7.87 -4.00
N TRP A 96 13.79 -7.28 -4.89
CA TRP A 96 13.95 -7.38 -6.34
C TRP A 96 14.98 -6.41 -6.93
N ASN A 97 15.30 -5.30 -6.25
CA ASN A 97 16.23 -4.28 -6.74
C ASN A 97 17.24 -3.77 -5.69
N GLN A 98 17.05 -4.10 -4.43
CA GLN A 98 17.90 -3.69 -3.31
C GLN A 98 18.17 -4.90 -2.40
N GLU A 99 19.44 -5.31 -2.32
CA GLU A 99 19.86 -6.48 -1.53
C GLU A 99 19.87 -6.19 -0.02
N ASP A 100 20.16 -4.95 0.39
CA ASP A 100 20.20 -4.55 1.80
C ASP A 100 18.79 -4.17 2.30
N PRO A 101 18.17 -4.96 3.19
CA PRO A 101 16.83 -4.67 3.69
C PRO A 101 16.72 -3.34 4.45
N GLU A 102 17.82 -2.84 5.01
CA GLU A 102 17.85 -1.54 5.68
C GLU A 102 17.67 -0.37 4.71
N GLN A 103 17.83 -0.61 3.41
CA GLN A 103 17.64 0.37 2.35
C GLN A 103 16.34 0.18 1.57
N TRP A 104 15.48 -0.77 1.97
CA TRP A 104 14.15 -0.91 1.36
C TRP A 104 13.29 0.31 1.65
N VAL A 105 12.49 0.70 0.67
CA VAL A 105 11.64 1.90 0.75
C VAL A 105 10.22 1.51 0.43
N SER A 106 9.32 1.86 1.35
CA SER A 106 7.88 1.72 1.15
C SER A 106 7.17 3.01 1.54
N VAL A 107 6.01 3.27 0.94
CA VAL A 107 5.16 4.40 1.27
C VAL A 107 3.83 3.87 1.76
N ILE A 108 3.58 4.04 3.04
CA ILE A 108 2.29 3.79 3.69
C ILE A 108 1.36 4.95 3.38
N GLN A 109 0.13 4.65 2.98
CA GLN A 109 -0.90 5.62 2.63
C GLN A 109 -2.20 5.28 3.34
N ILE A 110 -2.63 6.16 4.24
CA ILE A 110 -3.85 6.00 5.04
C ILE A 110 -4.85 7.06 4.58
N PRO A 111 -5.96 6.70 3.92
CA PRO A 111 -7.02 7.66 3.62
C PRO A 111 -7.57 8.26 4.92
N ILE A 112 -7.69 9.59 5.00
CA ILE A 112 -8.12 10.31 6.21
C ILE A 112 -9.23 11.32 5.95
N ALA A 113 -10.06 11.55 6.97
CA ALA A 113 -11.08 12.61 7.05
C ALA A 113 -10.83 13.51 8.27
#